data_AF-A0A921BBQ5-F1
#
_entry.id   AF-A0A921BBQ5-F1
#
_cell.length_a   1.000
_cell.length_b   1.000
_cell.length_c   1.000
_cell.angle_alpha   90.00
_cell.angle_beta   90.00
_cell.angle_gamma   90.00
#
_symmetry.space_group_name_H-M   'P 1'
#
loop_
_entity.id
_entity.type
_entity.pdbx_description
1 polymer ?
#
loop_
_entity_poly.entity_id
_entity_poly.type
_entity_poly.pdbx_seq_one_letter_code
_entity_poly.pdbx_strand_id
1 'polypeptide(L)'
;MLDTMKNKRIGVDEVKEKFGVPPEKFIEVMGLMGDSSDHIPGVKGVGPKTATKLIQKYGSIKELYKCIDEIEKKKIKGKTCSG
;
A
#
# COMPACT_ATOMS: atom_id res chain seq x y z
N MET A 1 19.65 2.18 7.23
CA MET A 1 19.43 2.67 8.62
C MET A 1 19.99 1.64 9.59
N LEU A 2 20.68 2.03 10.66
CA LEU A 2 21.23 1.08 11.65
C LEU A 2 20.23 0.91 12.80
N ASP A 3 19.72 -0.30 13.00
CA ASP A 3 18.92 -0.63 14.20
C ASP A 3 19.89 -0.98 15.33
N THR A 4 20.09 -0.04 16.25
CA THR A 4 21.02 -0.18 17.38
C THR A 4 20.53 -1.14 18.46
N MET A 5 19.25 -1.52 18.45
CA MET A 5 18.72 -2.52 19.39
C MET A 5 18.93 -3.95 18.88
N LYS A 6 19.02 -4.14 17.56
CA LYS A 6 19.26 -5.45 16.93
C LYS A 6 20.65 -5.61 16.31
N ASN A 7 21.48 -4.57 16.41
CA ASN A 7 22.80 -4.48 15.77
C ASN A 7 22.78 -4.88 14.28
N LYS A 8 21.70 -4.52 13.57
CA LYS A 8 21.40 -4.97 12.21
C LYS A 8 21.24 -3.78 11.26
N ARG A 9 21.82 -3.90 10.06
CA ARG A 9 21.71 -2.88 9.02
C ARG A 9 20.43 -3.07 8.22
N ILE A 10 19.38 -2.33 8.59
CA ILE A 10 18.15 -2.28 7.79
C ILE A 10 18.47 -1.65 6.43
N GLY A 11 18.56 -2.53 5.43
CA GLY A 11 18.67 -2.23 4.01
C GLY A 11 17.39 -2.52 3.25
N VAL A 12 17.45 -2.44 1.92
CA VAL A 12 16.29 -2.62 1.02
C VAL A 12 15.61 -3.97 1.22
N ASP A 13 16.39 -5.05 1.36
CA ASP A 13 15.88 -6.40 1.57
C ASP A 13 15.14 -6.53 2.91
N GLU A 14 15.68 -5.96 4.00
CA GLU A 14 14.99 -6.00 5.30
C GLU A 14 13.69 -5.21 5.31
N VAL A 15 13.64 -4.08 4.60
CA VAL A 15 12.39 -3.32 4.43
C VAL A 15 11.36 -4.18 3.69
N LYS A 16 11.79 -4.86 2.63
CA LYS A 16 10.92 -5.76 1.86
C LYS A 16 10.44 -6.95 2.68
N GLU A 17 11.29 -7.52 3.53
CA GLU A 17 10.95 -8.64 4.40
C GLU A 17 9.98 -8.23 5.52
N LYS A 18 10.20 -7.05 6.11
CA LYS A 18 9.41 -6.54 7.25
C LYS A 18 8.06 -5.97 6.84
N PHE A 19 8.00 -5.27 5.70
CA PHE A 19 6.81 -4.55 5.25
C PHE A 19 6.14 -5.19 4.02
N GLY A 20 6.78 -6.18 3.39
CA GLY A 20 6.27 -6.88 2.21
C GLY A 20 6.38 -6.09 0.91
N VAL A 21 6.90 -4.86 0.94
CA VAL A 21 7.05 -3.98 -0.23
C VAL A 21 8.44 -3.37 -0.28
N PRO A 22 8.98 -3.08 -1.48
CA PRO A 22 10.19 -2.29 -1.57
C PRO A 22 9.98 -0.89 -0.98
N PRO A 23 11.04 -0.23 -0.49
CA PRO A 23 10.96 1.11 0.11
C PRO A 23 10.31 2.14 -0.81
N GLU A 24 10.50 2.02 -2.13
CA GLU A 24 9.87 2.88 -3.15
C GLU A 24 8.33 2.81 -3.11
N LYS A 25 7.77 1.64 -2.77
CA LYS A 25 6.32 1.41 -2.66
C LYS A 25 5.80 1.55 -1.24
N PHE A 26 6.69 1.76 -0.27
CA PHE A 26 6.30 1.88 1.14
C PHE A 26 5.49 3.15 1.40
N ILE A 27 5.85 4.25 0.71
CA ILE A 27 5.09 5.51 0.75
C ILE A 27 3.63 5.31 0.31
N GLU A 28 3.42 4.52 -0.74
CA GLU A 28 2.07 4.19 -1.24
C GLU A 28 1.28 3.34 -0.24
N VAL A 29 1.95 2.42 0.47
CA VAL A 29 1.32 1.63 1.54
C VAL A 29 0.93 2.50 2.72
N MET A 30 1.82 3.41 3.14
CA MET A 30 1.55 4.38 4.22
C MET A 30 0.40 5.32 3.84
N GLY A 31 0.34 5.79 2.60
CA GLY A 31 -0.76 6.64 2.13
C GLY A 31 -2.14 5.96 2.19
N LEU A 32 -2.19 4.63 2.02
CA LEU A 32 -3.42 3.86 2.16
C LEU A 32 -3.79 3.53 3.61
N MET A 33 -2.81 3.10 4.41
CA MET A 33 -3.08 2.70 5.80
C MET A 33 -3.25 3.92 6.72
N GLY A 34 -2.66 5.06 6.36
CA GLY A 34 -2.52 6.22 7.21
C GLY A 34 -1.44 6.03 8.27
N ASP A 35 -1.27 7.06 9.09
CA ASP A 35 -0.39 7.00 10.25
C ASP A 35 -1.18 7.43 11.48
N SER A 36 -1.50 6.45 12.32
CA SER A 36 -2.24 6.68 13.56
C SER A 36 -1.44 7.50 14.58
N SER A 37 -0.11 7.44 14.53
CA SER A 37 0.78 8.21 15.42
C SER A 37 0.89 9.66 14.98
N ASP A 38 0.90 9.92 13.66
CA ASP A 38 0.93 11.29 13.09
C ASP A 38 -0.47 11.89 12.84
N HIS A 39 -1.54 11.25 13.34
CA HIS A 39 -2.93 11.64 13.10
C HIS A 39 -3.31 11.76 11.60
N ILE A 40 -2.60 11.04 10.73
CA ILE A 40 -2.87 11.01 9.29
C ILE A 40 -3.94 9.95 9.03
N PRO A 41 -5.18 10.35 8.66
CA PRO A 41 -6.24 9.40 8.40
C PRO A 41 -5.95 8.62 7.12
N GLY A 42 -5.91 7.30 7.24
CA GLY A 42 -5.86 6.38 6.09
C GLY A 42 -7.24 6.08 5.53
N VAL A 43 -7.28 5.20 4.53
CA VAL A 43 -8.52 4.70 3.97
C VAL A 43 -9.20 3.78 5.00
N LYS A 44 -10.45 4.10 5.37
CA LYS A 44 -11.24 3.30 6.32
C LYS A 44 -11.31 1.83 5.87
N GLY A 45 -10.88 0.93 6.75
CA GLY A 45 -10.87 -0.52 6.49
C GLY A 45 -9.65 -1.04 5.74
N VAL A 46 -8.68 -0.18 5.39
CA VAL A 46 -7.42 -0.57 4.75
C VAL A 46 -6.30 -0.53 5.79
N GLY A 47 -6.00 -1.69 6.38
CA GLY A 47 -4.83 -1.85 7.25
C GLY A 47 -3.55 -2.17 6.48
N PRO A 48 -2.39 -2.29 7.16
CA PRO A 48 -1.09 -2.52 6.54
C PRO A 48 -1.07 -3.73 5.59
N LYS A 49 -1.68 -4.86 5.99
CA LYS A 49 -1.74 -6.07 5.15
C LYS A 49 -2.55 -5.85 3.86
N THR A 50 -3.66 -5.12 3.95
CA THR A 50 -4.53 -4.84 2.80
C THR A 50 -3.86 -3.83 1.88
N ALA A 51 -3.29 -2.76 2.45
CA ALA A 51 -2.53 -1.75 1.72
C ALA A 51 -1.37 -2.38 0.93
N THR A 52 -0.54 -3.22 1.56
CA THR A 52 0.54 -3.95 0.88
C THR A 52 0.02 -4.79 -0.28
N LYS A 53 -1.06 -5.56 -0.09
CA LYS A 53 -1.64 -6.38 -1.18
C LYS A 53 -2.15 -5.52 -2.34
N LEU A 54 -2.79 -4.39 -2.06
CA LEU A 54 -3.29 -3.49 -3.08
C LEU A 54 -2.15 -2.87 -3.88
N ILE A 55 -1.10 -2.37 -3.21
CA ILE A 55 0.06 -1.77 -3.89
C ILE A 55 0.88 -2.81 -4.65
N GLN A 56 0.96 -4.05 -4.16
CA GLN A 56 1.56 -5.14 -4.93
C GLN A 56 0.75 -5.47 -6.20
N LYS A 57 -0.59 -5.46 -6.10
CA LYS A 57 -1.48 -5.81 -7.22
C LYS A 57 -1.60 -4.69 -8.26
N TYR A 58 -1.77 -3.46 -7.83
CA TYR A 58 -2.06 -2.31 -8.69
C TYR A 58 -0.84 -1.42 -8.93
N GLY A 59 0.29 -1.67 -8.26
CA GLY A 59 1.52 -0.90 -8.47
C GLY A 59 1.57 0.41 -7.68
N SER A 60 0.50 1.20 -7.72
CA SER A 60 0.40 2.53 -7.09
C SER A 60 -1.02 2.85 -6.58
N ILE A 61 -1.14 3.80 -5.66
CA ILE A 61 -2.42 4.38 -5.22
C ILE A 61 -3.15 4.97 -6.43
N LYS A 62 -2.43 5.62 -7.34
CA LYS A 62 -3.01 6.26 -8.53
C LYS A 62 -3.72 5.25 -9.44
N GLU A 63 -3.08 4.12 -9.71
CA GLU A 63 -3.67 3.03 -10.50
C GLU A 63 -4.80 2.33 -9.74
N LEU A 64 -4.65 2.15 -8.43
CA LEU A 64 -5.72 1.65 -7.57
C LEU A 64 -6.97 2.54 -7.67
N TYR A 65 -6.84 3.86 -7.55
CA TYR A 65 -7.97 4.79 -7.68
C TYR A 65 -8.58 4.77 -9.07
N LYS A 66 -7.78 4.68 -10.14
CA LYS A 66 -8.31 4.51 -11.50
C LYS A 66 -9.13 3.23 -11.63
N CYS A 67 -8.65 2.12 -11.08
CA CYS A 67 -9.41 0.87 -11.07
C CYS A 67 -10.67 0.96 -10.20
N ILE A 68 -10.64 1.61 -9.03
CA ILE A 68 -11.83 1.79 -8.19
C ILE A 68 -12.87 2.65 -8.91
N ASP A 69 -12.46 3.77 -9.49
CA ASP A 69 -13.33 4.66 -10.26
C ASP A 69 -13.91 3.93 -11.48
N GLU A 70 -13.13 3.10 -12.16
CA GLU A 70 -13.59 2.25 -13.25
C GLU A 70 -14.57 1.16 -12.75
N ILE A 71 -14.33 0.56 -11.59
CA ILE A 71 -15.22 -0.42 -10.96
C ILE A 71 -16.51 0.23 -10.48
N GLU A 72 -16.48 1.42 -9.90
CA GLU A 72 -17.68 2.17 -9.49
C GLU A 72 -18.49 2.61 -10.71
N LYS A 73 -17.83 3.11 -11.76
CA LYS A 73 -18.47 3.40 -13.06
C LYS A 73 -19.05 2.13 -13.70
N LYS A 74 -18.36 0.99 -13.61
CA LYS A 74 -18.87 -0.33 -14.04
C LYS A 74 -19.87 -0.96 -13.09
N LYS A 75 -20.01 -0.50 -11.84
CA LYS A 75 -21.09 -0.95 -10.95
C LYS A 75 -22.46 -0.42 -11.41
N ILE A 76 -22.46 0.68 -12.16
CA ILE A 76 -23.63 1.20 -12.90
C ILE A 76 -23.83 0.44 -14.22
N LYS A 77 -22.79 -0.17 -14.79
CA LYS A 77 -22.90 -1.08 -15.95
C LYS A 77 -21.86 -2.19 -15.91
N GLY A 78 -22.25 -3.35 -15.39
CA GLY A 78 -21.64 -4.67 -15.66
C GLY A 78 -20.13 -4.84 -15.41
N LYS A 79 -19.81 -5.72 -14.45
CA LYS A 79 -18.56 -6.51 -14.30
C LYS A 79 -17.49 -6.31 -15.40
N THR A 80 -16.30 -5.87 -14.97
CA THR A 80 -14.95 -6.46 -15.23
C THR A 80 -13.88 -5.37 -15.18
N CYS A 81 -12.87 -5.46 -14.30
CA CYS A 81 -11.56 -4.91 -14.64
C CYS A 81 -10.89 -5.97 -15.52
N SER A 82 -10.64 -5.64 -16.78
CA SER A 82 -10.04 -6.53 -17.77
C SER A 82 -8.59 -6.10 -17.97
N GLY A 83 -7.66 -7.05 -17.81
CA GLY A 83 -6.26 -6.94 -18.23
C GLY A 83 -5.33 -6.45 -17.14
#